data_AF-A0A354I9Y7-F1
#
_entry.id   AF-A0A354I9Y7-F1
#
_cell.length_a   1.000
_cell.length_b   1.000
_cell.length_c   1.000
_cell.angle_alpha   90.00
_cell.angle_beta   90.00
_cell.angle_gamma   90.00
#
_symmetry.space_group_name_H-M   'P 1'
#
loop_
_entity.id
_entity.type
_entity.pdbx_description
1 polymer ?
#
loop_
_entity_poly.entity_id
_entity_poly.type
_entity_poly.pdbx_seq_one_letter_code
_entity_poly.pdbx_strand_id
1 'polypeptide(L)'
;MTAAVAASSVAVAPTPKKADAAGSYTAYLCFASKTYKGVCSNHDDGEFNLGVHNGNTKKKIKTSIKNATFKKGKVSFTVSVTGNALKNALKGDKGFNTIYVDTNLPGTSKKKFKVSSATLKIDNKTVKKIKNPYLTPDAGKEKSQFTQIMIVNTWNPNAEKKYKSSALKKVPTKSMAVTVSGTLK
;
A
#
# COMPACT_ATOMS: atom_id res chain seq x y z
N MET A 1 56.45 16.49 2.44
CA MET A 1 55.39 15.60 1.93
C MET A 1 54.10 15.97 2.64
N THR A 2 53.10 16.42 1.88
CA THR A 2 51.78 16.85 2.38
C THR A 2 50.88 15.63 2.59
N ALA A 3 50.42 15.41 3.82
CA ALA A 3 49.48 14.35 4.14
C ALA A 3 48.06 14.79 3.74
N ALA A 4 47.44 14.07 2.82
CA ALA A 4 46.03 14.23 2.51
C ALA A 4 45.19 13.57 3.60
N VAL A 5 44.41 14.38 4.33
CA VAL A 5 43.43 13.88 5.30
C VAL A 5 42.20 13.40 4.54
N ALA A 6 41.97 12.09 4.52
CA ALA A 6 40.77 11.51 3.97
C ALA A 6 39.58 11.81 4.90
N ALA A 7 38.63 12.63 4.43
CA ALA A 7 37.38 12.86 5.13
C ALA A 7 36.51 11.58 5.03
N SER A 8 36.42 10.84 6.14
CA SER A 8 35.46 9.76 6.28
C SER A 8 34.04 10.34 6.34
N SER A 9 33.30 10.26 5.23
CA SER A 9 31.87 10.53 5.25
C SER A 9 31.18 9.45 6.08
N VAL A 10 30.76 9.80 7.30
CA VAL A 10 29.95 8.92 8.15
C VAL A 10 28.61 8.74 7.44
N ALA A 11 28.38 7.56 6.87
CA ALA A 11 27.09 7.19 6.33
C ALA A 11 26.07 7.24 7.47
N VAL A 12 25.19 8.24 7.46
CA VAL A 12 24.12 8.36 8.45
C VAL A 12 23.21 7.16 8.28
N ALA A 13 23.25 6.23 9.25
CA ALA A 13 22.35 5.10 9.25
C ALA A 13 20.90 5.61 9.23
N PRO A 14 20.03 5.09 8.35
CA PRO A 14 18.65 5.55 8.29
C PRO A 14 17.98 5.35 9.64
N THR A 15 17.46 6.44 10.20
CA THR A 15 16.77 6.43 11.49
C THR A 15 15.63 5.41 11.43
N PRO A 16 15.59 4.44 12.35
CA PRO A 16 14.49 3.48 12.38
C PRO A 16 13.17 4.23 12.47
N LYS A 17 12.22 3.92 11.60
CA LYS A 17 10.83 4.36 11.82
C LYS A 17 10.37 3.67 13.11
N LYS A 18 10.28 4.46 14.19
CA LYS A 18 10.07 3.97 15.55
C LYS A 18 8.84 3.08 15.59
N ALA A 19 9.02 1.88 16.11
CA ALA A 19 7.90 1.07 16.57
C ALA A 19 7.37 1.71 17.84
N ASP A 20 6.45 2.67 17.71
CA ASP A 20 5.68 3.07 18.88
C ASP A 20 4.97 1.83 19.44
N ALA A 21 4.88 1.78 20.77
CA ALA A 21 3.98 0.91 21.50
C ALA A 21 2.52 1.35 21.23
N ALA A 22 2.16 1.49 19.95
CA ALA A 22 0.91 2.03 19.52
C ALA A 22 -0.20 1.08 19.97
N GLY A 23 -1.13 1.58 20.78
CA GLY A 23 -2.34 0.86 21.16
C GLY A 23 -3.21 0.48 19.95
N SER A 24 -2.94 1.06 18.78
CA SER A 24 -3.49 0.71 17.47
C SER A 24 -2.61 1.18 16.33
N TYR A 25 -2.60 0.44 15.23
CA TYR A 25 -2.02 0.80 13.95
C TYR A 25 -3.11 1.24 12.97
N THR A 26 -2.75 2.02 11.96
CA THR A 26 -3.63 2.46 10.88
C THR A 26 -3.22 1.79 9.58
N ALA A 27 -4.23 1.44 8.78
CA ALA A 27 -4.12 0.88 7.45
C ALA A 27 -4.76 1.83 6.42
N TYR A 28 -4.09 1.97 5.29
CA TYR A 28 -4.40 2.90 4.22
C TYR A 28 -4.51 2.15 2.89
N LEU A 29 -5.49 2.51 2.07
CA LEU A 29 -5.60 1.96 0.72
C LEU A 29 -4.71 2.77 -0.23
N CYS A 30 -3.73 2.11 -0.84
CA CYS A 30 -2.82 2.74 -1.79
C CYS A 30 -2.90 2.00 -3.14
N PHE A 31 -2.81 2.75 -4.23
CA PHE A 31 -2.89 2.18 -5.58
C PHE A 31 -2.39 3.14 -6.64
N ALA A 32 -1.99 2.60 -7.78
CA ALA A 32 -1.74 3.34 -9.01
C ALA A 32 -2.36 2.57 -10.19
N SER A 33 -3.27 3.23 -10.91
CA SER A 33 -3.82 2.69 -12.15
C SER A 33 -2.72 2.56 -13.23
N LYS A 34 -2.91 1.73 -14.27
CA LYS A 34 -1.82 1.50 -15.25
C LYS A 34 -1.33 2.76 -15.92
N THR A 35 -2.25 3.68 -16.19
CA THR A 35 -1.95 4.96 -16.84
C THR A 35 -1.77 6.11 -15.85
N TYR A 36 -1.67 5.80 -14.54
CA TYR A 36 -1.55 6.78 -13.45
C TYR A 36 -2.69 7.82 -13.40
N LYS A 37 -3.81 7.56 -14.07
CA LYS A 37 -4.98 8.45 -14.02
C LYS A 37 -5.66 8.48 -12.65
N GLY A 38 -5.47 7.44 -11.83
CA GLY A 38 -5.86 7.43 -10.43
C GLY A 38 -4.75 6.82 -9.58
N VAL A 39 -4.26 7.62 -8.63
CA VAL A 39 -3.20 7.31 -7.69
C VAL A 39 -3.66 7.67 -6.27
N CYS A 40 -3.33 6.82 -5.30
CA CYS A 40 -3.41 7.12 -3.88
C CYS A 40 -2.09 6.68 -3.25
N SER A 41 -1.29 7.65 -2.80
CA SER A 41 0.08 7.46 -2.32
C SER A 41 0.12 6.81 -0.93
N ASN A 42 1.33 6.43 -0.49
CA ASN A 42 1.58 5.95 0.87
C ASN A 42 1.35 7.03 1.91
N HIS A 43 1.07 6.66 3.15
CA HIS A 43 0.82 7.65 4.21
C HIS A 43 2.04 8.52 4.56
N ASP A 44 3.24 8.08 4.21
CA ASP A 44 4.50 8.79 4.42
C ASP A 44 5.02 9.51 3.17
N ASP A 45 4.24 9.53 2.09
CA ASP A 45 4.52 10.26 0.86
C ASP A 45 3.92 11.67 0.91
N GLY A 46 4.63 12.66 0.34
CA GLY A 46 4.18 14.05 0.33
C GLY A 46 2.85 14.27 -0.40
N GLU A 47 2.50 13.40 -1.35
CA GLU A 47 1.26 13.48 -2.13
C GLU A 47 0.07 12.77 -1.46
N PHE A 48 0.27 12.16 -0.28
CA PHE A 48 -0.80 11.51 0.48
C PHE A 48 -1.97 12.47 0.79
N ASN A 49 -1.65 13.73 1.07
CA ASN A 49 -2.61 14.78 1.38
C ASN A 49 -3.56 15.11 0.21
N LEU A 50 -3.19 14.77 -1.03
CA LEU A 50 -4.04 14.93 -2.21
C LEU A 50 -5.21 13.93 -2.21
N GLY A 51 -5.10 12.85 -1.45
CA GLY A 51 -6.02 11.72 -1.51
C GLY A 51 -5.89 11.01 -2.86
N VAL A 52 -7.02 10.63 -3.46
CA VAL A 52 -6.99 10.10 -4.83
C VAL A 52 -6.78 11.24 -5.81
N HIS A 53 -5.78 11.11 -6.67
CA HIS A 53 -5.41 12.15 -7.63
C HIS A 53 -4.93 11.54 -8.95
N ASN A 54 -4.86 12.37 -9.99
CA ASN A 54 -4.17 11.99 -11.22
C ASN A 54 -2.66 12.11 -11.01
N GLY A 55 -1.90 11.04 -11.23
CA GLY A 55 -0.46 11.00 -10.96
C GLY A 55 0.38 11.95 -11.83
N ASN A 56 -0.10 12.32 -13.03
CA ASN A 56 0.62 13.21 -13.93
C ASN A 56 0.32 14.69 -13.64
N THR A 57 -0.96 15.03 -13.47
CA THR A 57 -1.39 16.43 -13.27
C THR A 57 -1.52 16.81 -11.80
N LYS A 58 -1.38 15.84 -10.89
CA LYS A 58 -1.60 15.97 -9.43
C LYS A 58 -3.00 16.47 -9.06
N LYS A 59 -3.93 16.47 -10.01
CA LYS A 59 -5.30 16.94 -9.81
C LYS A 59 -6.08 15.96 -8.94
N LYS A 60 -6.61 16.45 -7.82
CA LYS A 60 -7.46 15.68 -6.91
C LYS A 60 -8.73 15.17 -7.61
N ILE A 61 -9.06 13.91 -7.33
CA ILE A 61 -10.28 13.23 -7.77
C ILE A 61 -11.25 13.20 -6.58
N LYS A 62 -12.50 13.61 -6.81
CA LYS A 62 -13.51 13.73 -5.76
C LYS A 62 -13.99 12.36 -5.27
N THR A 63 -13.29 11.82 -4.29
CA THR A 63 -13.58 10.54 -3.64
C THR A 63 -13.48 10.64 -2.12
N SER A 64 -14.08 9.70 -1.41
CA SER A 64 -13.88 9.47 0.02
C SER A 64 -13.02 8.23 0.25
N ILE A 65 -12.01 8.35 1.11
CA ILE A 65 -11.17 7.24 1.53
C ILE A 65 -11.55 6.89 2.97
N LYS A 66 -11.81 5.60 3.21
CA LYS A 66 -12.00 5.05 4.54
C LYS A 66 -10.78 4.23 4.91
N ASN A 67 -9.98 4.79 5.81
CA ASN A 67 -8.88 4.09 6.47
C ASN A 67 -9.45 3.17 7.56
N ALA A 68 -8.63 2.27 8.07
CA ALA A 68 -9.01 1.40 9.17
C ALA A 68 -7.92 1.36 10.24
N THR A 69 -8.30 1.06 11.47
CA THR A 69 -7.35 0.80 12.55
C THR A 69 -7.38 -0.67 12.94
N PHE A 70 -6.26 -1.18 13.45
CA PHE A 70 -6.13 -2.54 13.94
C PHE A 70 -5.16 -2.61 15.12
N LYS A 71 -5.29 -3.65 15.94
CA LYS A 71 -4.48 -3.85 17.14
C LYS A 71 -3.79 -5.21 17.09
N LYS A 72 -2.95 -5.49 18.09
CA LYS A 72 -2.44 -6.84 18.34
C LYS A 72 -3.60 -7.84 18.53
N GLY A 73 -3.35 -9.11 18.26
CA GLY A 73 -4.33 -10.18 18.28
C GLY A 73 -4.95 -10.44 16.91
N LYS A 74 -6.23 -10.82 16.89
CA LYS A 74 -6.97 -11.13 15.66
C LYS A 74 -7.21 -9.84 14.87
N VAL A 75 -6.77 -9.84 13.61
CA VAL A 75 -6.90 -8.70 12.70
C VAL A 75 -7.99 -8.99 11.68
N SER A 76 -8.97 -8.09 11.58
CA SER A 76 -9.95 -8.04 10.50
C SER A 76 -10.34 -6.59 10.25
N PHE A 77 -9.93 -6.03 9.12
CA PHE A 77 -10.26 -4.65 8.77
C PHE A 77 -10.52 -4.50 7.27
N THR A 78 -11.18 -3.41 6.89
CA THR A 78 -11.41 -3.05 5.48
C THR A 78 -11.01 -1.60 5.25
N VAL A 79 -10.14 -1.39 4.28
CA VAL A 79 -9.84 -0.06 3.72
C VAL A 79 -10.56 0.09 2.39
N SER A 80 -11.07 1.28 2.08
CA SER A 80 -11.85 1.48 0.86
C SER A 80 -11.76 2.90 0.32
N VAL A 81 -12.00 3.03 -0.97
CA VAL A 81 -12.30 4.30 -1.64
C VAL A 81 -13.69 4.23 -2.26
N THR A 82 -14.45 5.30 -2.15
CA THR A 82 -15.76 5.46 -2.79
C THR A 82 -15.89 6.81 -3.49
N GLY A 83 -16.64 6.86 -4.58
CA GLY A 83 -16.97 8.10 -5.28
C GLY A 83 -17.24 7.90 -6.75
N ASN A 84 -18.28 8.55 -7.27
CA ASN A 84 -18.68 8.45 -8.68
C ASN A 84 -17.63 9.05 -9.64
N ALA A 85 -16.74 9.92 -9.14
CA ALA A 85 -15.65 10.48 -9.94
C ALA A 85 -14.64 9.43 -10.43
N LEU A 86 -14.58 8.25 -9.78
CA LEU A 86 -13.71 7.14 -10.19
C LEU A 86 -14.01 6.68 -11.63
N LYS A 87 -15.29 6.60 -12.01
CA LYS A 87 -15.70 6.18 -13.36
C LYS A 87 -15.07 7.04 -14.45
N ASN A 88 -15.09 8.36 -14.27
CA ASN A 88 -14.54 9.29 -15.27
C ASN A 88 -13.02 9.38 -15.17
N ALA A 89 -12.47 9.40 -13.95
CA ALA A 89 -11.03 9.46 -13.75
C ALA A 89 -10.30 8.26 -14.36
N LEU A 90 -10.83 7.05 -14.18
CA LEU A 90 -10.23 5.81 -14.66
C LEU A 90 -10.75 5.36 -16.03
N LYS A 91 -11.45 6.24 -16.76
CA LYS A 91 -12.01 5.92 -18.08
C LYS A 91 -10.89 5.50 -19.04
N GLY A 92 -11.06 4.32 -19.62
CA GLY A 92 -10.13 3.72 -20.58
C GLY A 92 -8.89 3.08 -19.95
N ASP A 93 -8.71 3.14 -18.62
CA ASP A 93 -7.64 2.42 -17.95
C ASP A 93 -7.94 0.91 -17.91
N LYS A 94 -6.90 0.07 -17.91
CA LYS A 94 -6.98 -1.39 -18.05
C LYS A 94 -6.37 -2.12 -16.87
N GLY A 95 -6.68 -1.62 -15.66
CA GLY A 95 -6.26 -2.20 -14.39
C GLY A 95 -5.30 -1.30 -13.62
N PHE A 96 -4.43 -1.94 -12.85
CA PHE A 96 -3.55 -1.27 -11.89
C PHE A 96 -2.12 -1.79 -11.98
N ASN A 97 -1.14 -0.88 -11.89
CA ASN A 97 0.25 -1.27 -11.64
C ASN A 97 0.39 -1.76 -10.20
N THR A 98 -0.25 -1.05 -9.26
CA THR A 98 -0.24 -1.41 -7.84
C THR A 98 -1.61 -1.26 -7.19
N ILE A 99 -1.92 -2.20 -6.30
CA ILE A 99 -2.94 -2.08 -5.24
C ILE A 99 -2.33 -2.74 -4.02
N TYR A 100 -2.31 -2.04 -2.90
CA TYR A 100 -1.80 -2.58 -1.64
C TYR A 100 -2.43 -1.85 -0.46
N VAL A 101 -2.31 -2.47 0.70
CA VAL A 101 -2.63 -1.83 1.97
C VAL A 101 -1.32 -1.41 2.61
N ASP A 102 -1.12 -0.10 2.69
CA ASP A 102 -0.04 0.49 3.46
C ASP A 102 -0.44 0.58 4.94
N THR A 103 0.52 0.54 5.85
CA THR A 103 0.23 0.65 7.29
C THR A 103 1.28 1.50 7.98
N ASN A 104 0.98 2.04 9.15
CA ASN A 104 2.00 2.61 10.02
C ASN A 104 2.69 1.57 10.93
N LEU A 105 2.48 0.26 10.69
CA LEU A 105 3.20 -0.80 11.39
C LEU A 105 4.65 -0.83 10.87
N PRO A 106 5.67 -0.65 11.72
CA PRO A 106 7.06 -0.66 11.28
C PRO A 106 7.44 -1.96 10.55
N GLY A 107 8.31 -1.86 9.56
CA GLY A 107 8.80 -3.01 8.79
C GLY A 107 9.52 -4.06 9.65
N THR A 108 10.14 -3.64 10.75
CA THR A 108 10.73 -4.54 11.76
C THR A 108 9.70 -5.46 12.42
N SER A 109 8.42 -5.08 12.42
CA SER A 109 7.30 -5.88 12.93
C SER A 109 6.62 -6.76 11.88
N LYS A 110 7.04 -6.70 10.60
CA LYS A 110 6.48 -7.52 9.50
C LYS A 110 6.38 -9.00 9.85
N LYS A 111 7.42 -9.59 10.46
CA LYS A 111 7.45 -11.02 10.85
C LYS A 111 6.40 -11.39 11.91
N LYS A 112 5.94 -10.42 12.70
CA LYS A 112 4.89 -10.60 13.71
C LYS A 112 3.48 -10.49 13.12
N PHE A 113 3.36 -9.92 11.91
CA PHE A 113 2.09 -9.78 11.24
C PHE A 113 1.85 -10.92 10.23
N LYS A 114 0.96 -11.85 10.59
CA LYS A 114 0.56 -12.96 9.73
C LYS A 114 -0.76 -12.65 9.06
N VAL A 115 -0.74 -12.22 7.80
CA VAL A 115 -1.96 -11.99 7.01
C VAL A 115 -2.38 -13.32 6.36
N SER A 116 -3.54 -13.85 6.74
CA SER A 116 -4.08 -15.10 6.20
C SER A 116 -4.78 -14.89 4.87
N SER A 117 -5.46 -13.76 4.69
CA SER A 117 -6.03 -13.40 3.39
C SER A 117 -6.25 -11.90 3.21
N ALA A 118 -6.28 -11.49 1.96
CA ALA A 118 -6.76 -10.18 1.54
C ALA A 118 -7.77 -10.34 0.39
N THR A 119 -8.93 -9.68 0.49
CA THR A 119 -10.01 -9.76 -0.51
C THR A 119 -10.20 -8.40 -1.17
N LEU A 120 -9.95 -8.34 -2.48
CA LEU A 120 -10.21 -7.19 -3.32
C LEU A 120 -11.66 -7.23 -3.81
N LYS A 121 -12.41 -6.17 -3.51
CA LYS A 121 -13.72 -5.89 -4.11
C LYS A 121 -13.64 -4.65 -4.98
N ILE A 122 -14.26 -4.72 -6.15
CA ILE A 122 -14.45 -3.57 -7.06
C ILE A 122 -15.94 -3.46 -7.37
N ASP A 123 -16.50 -2.31 -7.05
CA ASP A 123 -17.94 -2.00 -7.13
C ASP A 123 -18.76 -3.07 -6.39
N ASN A 124 -18.39 -3.31 -5.13
CA ASN A 124 -18.97 -4.30 -4.21
C ASN A 124 -18.89 -5.77 -4.64
N LYS A 125 -18.36 -6.07 -5.83
CA LYS A 125 -18.14 -7.43 -6.32
C LYS A 125 -16.74 -7.92 -5.98
N THR A 126 -16.64 -9.13 -5.44
CA THR A 126 -15.35 -9.78 -5.19
C THR A 126 -14.64 -10.04 -6.52
N VAL A 127 -13.43 -9.51 -6.66
CA VAL A 127 -12.58 -9.71 -7.83
C VAL A 127 -11.53 -10.77 -7.54
N LYS A 128 -10.91 -10.73 -6.37
CA LYS A 128 -9.89 -11.69 -5.97
C LYS A 128 -9.85 -11.85 -4.46
N LYS A 129 -9.69 -13.09 -4.01
CA LYS A 129 -9.23 -13.42 -2.66
C LYS A 129 -7.81 -13.97 -2.77
N ILE A 130 -6.86 -13.33 -2.11
CA ILE A 130 -5.45 -13.71 -2.07
C ILE A 130 -5.21 -14.38 -0.72
N LYS A 131 -4.79 -15.65 -0.73
CA LYS A 131 -4.36 -16.35 0.49
C LYS A 131 -2.89 -16.06 0.73
N ASN A 132 -2.52 -15.74 1.98
CA ASN A 132 -1.16 -15.43 2.38
C ASN A 132 -0.49 -14.42 1.41
N PRO A 133 -1.02 -13.20 1.28
CA PRO A 133 -0.46 -12.18 0.41
C PRO A 133 1.00 -11.89 0.78
N TYR A 134 1.78 -11.43 -0.19
CA TYR A 134 3.17 -11.03 0.08
C TYR A 134 3.19 -9.74 0.90
N LEU A 135 4.08 -9.69 1.90
CA LEU A 135 4.27 -8.51 2.74
C LEU A 135 5.63 -7.88 2.46
N THR A 136 5.65 -6.56 2.30
CA THR A 136 6.87 -5.75 2.31
C THR A 136 7.05 -5.11 3.69
N PRO A 137 8.23 -4.57 4.04
CA PRO A 137 9.43 -4.33 3.22
C PRO A 137 10.06 -5.64 2.72
N ASP A 138 10.79 -5.61 1.60
CA ASP A 138 11.66 -6.73 1.24
C ASP A 138 12.83 -6.85 2.24
N ALA A 139 13.50 -8.00 2.27
CA ALA A 139 14.60 -8.24 3.20
C ALA A 139 15.70 -7.16 3.06
N GLY A 140 16.15 -6.62 4.19
CA GLY A 140 17.17 -5.56 4.26
C GLY A 140 16.61 -4.15 4.30
N LYS A 141 15.29 -3.96 4.09
CA LYS A 141 14.63 -2.65 4.10
C LYS A 141 13.77 -2.40 5.34
N GLU A 142 13.74 -3.33 6.29
CA GLU A 142 12.81 -3.31 7.44
C GLU A 142 12.96 -2.09 8.36
N LYS A 143 14.14 -1.50 8.46
CA LYS A 143 14.40 -0.40 9.41
C LYS A 143 13.81 0.94 8.97
N SER A 144 13.73 1.20 7.67
CA SER A 144 13.36 2.52 7.11
C SER A 144 11.97 2.54 6.47
N GLN A 145 11.24 1.43 6.50
CA GLN A 145 9.98 1.27 5.80
C GLN A 145 8.91 0.69 6.72
N PHE A 146 7.65 0.85 6.31
CA PHE A 146 6.50 0.26 6.98
C PHE A 146 6.09 -1.07 6.36
N THR A 147 5.32 -1.86 7.11
CA THR A 147 4.75 -3.11 6.64
C THR A 147 3.60 -2.82 5.68
N GLN A 148 3.63 -3.41 4.49
CA GLN A 148 2.55 -3.27 3.51
C GLN A 148 2.09 -4.64 3.02
N ILE A 149 0.81 -4.71 2.65
CA ILE A 149 0.13 -5.93 2.22
C ILE A 149 -0.12 -5.83 0.73
N MET A 150 0.62 -6.59 -0.07
CA MET A 150 0.55 -6.51 -1.52
C MET A 150 -0.67 -7.25 -2.07
N ILE A 151 -1.49 -6.57 -2.86
CA ILE A 151 -2.63 -7.16 -3.58
C ILE A 151 -2.26 -7.35 -5.05
N VAL A 152 -1.78 -6.29 -5.69
CA VAL A 152 -1.22 -6.25 -7.05
C VAL A 152 0.03 -5.37 -7.00
N ASN A 153 1.13 -5.81 -7.60
CA ASN A 153 2.31 -4.96 -7.75
C ASN A 153 3.21 -5.48 -8.88
N THR A 154 3.18 -4.83 -10.04
CA THR A 154 3.95 -5.21 -11.23
C THR A 154 5.47 -5.25 -11.00
N TRP A 155 5.97 -4.53 -10.01
CA TRP A 155 7.41 -4.40 -9.73
C TRP A 155 7.88 -5.30 -8.59
N ASN A 156 6.96 -6.01 -7.91
CA ASN A 156 7.33 -6.99 -6.90
C ASN A 156 7.03 -8.41 -7.42
N PRO A 157 8.05 -9.21 -7.77
CA PRO A 157 7.84 -10.54 -8.35
C PRO A 157 7.13 -11.50 -7.39
N ASN A 158 7.26 -11.32 -6.07
CA ASN A 158 6.58 -12.16 -5.09
C ASN A 158 5.09 -11.82 -4.99
N ALA A 159 4.72 -10.54 -5.16
CA ALA A 159 3.33 -10.13 -5.28
C ALA A 159 2.71 -10.60 -6.61
N GLU A 160 3.40 -10.45 -7.74
CA GLU A 160 2.92 -10.91 -9.06
C GLU A 160 2.66 -12.42 -9.08
N LYS A 161 3.46 -13.23 -8.38
CA LYS A 161 3.20 -14.67 -8.19
C LYS A 161 1.87 -14.94 -7.48
N LYS A 162 1.41 -14.05 -6.59
CA LYS A 162 0.15 -14.20 -5.83
C LYS A 162 -1.06 -13.72 -6.64
N TYR A 163 -0.92 -12.60 -7.33
CA TYR A 163 -1.95 -12.08 -8.22
C TYR A 163 -1.34 -11.16 -9.29
N LYS A 164 -1.34 -11.65 -10.53
CA LYS A 164 -0.78 -10.94 -11.68
C LYS A 164 -1.58 -9.69 -12.01
N SER A 165 -0.93 -8.53 -12.15
CA SER A 165 -1.56 -7.29 -12.61
C SER A 165 -2.28 -7.47 -13.95
N SER A 166 -1.72 -8.26 -14.86
CA SER A 166 -2.33 -8.54 -16.17
C SER A 166 -3.69 -9.24 -16.10
N ALA A 167 -3.97 -9.96 -15.02
CA ALA A 167 -5.27 -10.58 -14.77
C ALA A 167 -6.32 -9.59 -14.24
N LEU A 168 -5.90 -8.49 -13.63
CA LEU A 168 -6.80 -7.42 -13.18
C LEU A 168 -7.07 -6.43 -14.31
N LYS A 169 -8.12 -6.68 -15.09
CA LYS A 169 -8.57 -5.76 -16.16
C LYS A 169 -9.68 -4.80 -15.71
N LYS A 170 -10.30 -5.04 -14.56
CA LYS A 170 -11.41 -4.25 -14.04
C LYS A 170 -10.92 -3.05 -13.22
N VAL A 171 -11.52 -1.89 -13.46
CA VAL A 171 -11.32 -0.66 -12.68
C VAL A 171 -12.63 -0.25 -11.98
N PRO A 172 -12.57 0.42 -10.81
CA PRO A 172 -13.75 0.84 -10.08
C PRO A 172 -14.47 1.99 -10.78
N THR A 173 -15.80 1.92 -10.77
CA THR A 173 -16.66 3.01 -11.23
C THR A 173 -17.27 3.79 -10.07
N LYS A 174 -17.40 3.14 -8.90
CA LYS A 174 -17.99 3.70 -7.68
C LYS A 174 -17.18 3.38 -6.44
N SER A 175 -16.61 2.18 -6.34
CA SER A 175 -15.87 1.78 -5.13
C SER A 175 -14.79 0.73 -5.36
N MET A 176 -13.77 0.78 -4.52
CA MET A 176 -12.79 -0.29 -4.37
C MET A 176 -12.51 -0.50 -2.89
N ALA A 177 -12.42 -1.75 -2.46
CA ALA A 177 -12.16 -2.10 -1.08
C ALA A 177 -11.21 -3.29 -0.97
N VAL A 178 -10.37 -3.28 0.05
CA VAL A 178 -9.53 -4.41 0.42
C VAL A 178 -9.84 -4.78 1.86
N THR A 179 -10.36 -5.98 2.05
CA THR A 179 -10.59 -6.57 3.38
C THR A 179 -9.43 -7.49 3.71
N VAL A 180 -8.75 -7.23 4.83
CA VAL A 180 -7.58 -7.98 5.31
C VAL A 180 -7.99 -8.77 6.54
N SER A 181 -7.55 -10.03 6.60
CA SER A 181 -7.68 -10.87 7.79
C SER A 181 -6.35 -11.50 8.15
N GLY A 182 -6.07 -11.61 9.46
CA GLY A 182 -4.80 -12.16 9.94
C GLY A 182 -4.66 -12.10 11.45
N THR A 183 -3.42 -12.10 11.92
CA THR A 183 -3.05 -11.99 13.33
C THR A 183 -1.78 -11.18 13.46
N LEU A 184 -1.74 -10.24 14.40
CA LEU A 184 -0.55 -9.49 14.78
C LEU A 184 -0.11 -9.92 16.18
N LYS A 185 1.10 -10.46 16.30
CA LYS A 185 1.69 -10.86 17.60
C LYS A 185 2.35 -9.69 18.32
#